data_AF-A0A1I7JIA5-F1
#
_entry.id   AF-A0A1I7JIA5-F1
#
_cell.length_a   1.000
_cell.length_b   1.000
_cell.length_c   1.000
_cell.angle_alpha   90.00
_cell.angle_beta   90.00
_cell.angle_gamma   90.00
#
_symmetry.space_group_name_H-M   'P 1'
#
loop_
_entity.id
_entity.type
_entity.pdbx_description
1 polymer ?
#
loop_
_entity_poly.entity_id
_entity_poly.type
_entity_poly.pdbx_seq_one_letter_code
_entity_poly.pdbx_strand_id
1 'polypeptide(L)' 'MVRTIAASGALVEIVRKRLEVGQDYRSDNGDIHGVIIKLWPVENGSEALVRTQSTGEVVRVFIAGEKRLEKR' A
#
# COMPACT_ATOMS: atom_id res chain seq x y z
N MET A 1 -5.42 -15.28 11.77
CA MET A 1 -3.97 -15.04 11.97
C MET A 1 -3.23 -16.09 11.17
N VAL A 2 -2.68 -15.75 10.00
CA VAL A 2 -1.97 -16.73 9.14
C VAL A 2 -0.48 -16.50 9.33
N ARG A 3 0.24 -17.49 9.87
CA ARG A 3 1.70 -17.48 10.00
C ARG A 3 2.27 -18.43 8.95
N THR A 4 2.82 -17.88 7.88
CA THR A 4 3.61 -18.65 6.91
C THR A 4 5.07 -18.57 7.35
N ILE A 5 5.68 -19.73 7.60
CA ILE A 5 7.07 -19.85 8.05
C ILE A 5 7.90 -20.18 6.82
N ALA A 6 8.78 -19.27 6.39
CA ALA A 6 9.81 -19.56 5.40
C ALA A 6 11.18 -19.56 6.09
N ALA A 7 11.91 -20.65 5.89
CA ALA A 7 13.24 -20.87 6.41
C ALA A 7 14.21 -19.75 5.98
N SER A 8 15.19 -19.45 6.86
CA SER A 8 16.33 -18.54 6.67
C SER A 8 16.15 -17.09 7.15
N GLY A 9 16.18 -16.89 8.47
CA GLY A 9 17.08 -15.89 9.09
C GLY A 9 16.76 -14.39 9.05
N ALA A 10 15.77 -13.91 8.31
CA ALA A 10 15.30 -12.53 8.42
C ALA A 10 13.77 -12.49 8.32
N LEU A 11 13.08 -12.28 9.43
CA LEU A 11 11.66 -11.93 9.42
C LEU A 11 11.56 -10.50 8.86
N VAL A 12 11.29 -10.37 7.56
CA VAL A 12 10.93 -9.08 6.98
C VAL A 12 9.48 -8.83 7.34
N GLU A 13 9.24 -8.07 8.40
CA GLU A 13 7.90 -7.56 8.67
C GLU A 13 7.61 -6.42 7.70
N ILE A 14 6.68 -6.66 6.78
CA ILE A 14 6.17 -5.63 5.89
C ILE A 14 5.13 -4.86 6.69
N VAL A 15 5.53 -3.71 7.23
CA VAL A 15 4.62 -2.80 7.91
C VAL A 15 3.78 -2.13 6.83
N ARG A 16 2.53 -2.56 6.72
CA ARG A 16 1.57 -1.93 5.81
C ARG A 16 1.28 -0.53 6.36
N LYS A 17 1.46 0.51 5.53
CA LYS A 17 0.92 1.83 5.83
C LYS A 17 -0.57 1.67 6.15
N ARG A 18 -1.02 2.30 7.24
CA ARG A 18 -2.43 2.31 7.64
C ARG A 18 -3.20 3.13 6.60
N LEU A 19 -3.67 2.44 5.57
CA LEU A 19 -4.42 3.00 4.45
C LEU A 19 -5.89 2.64 4.62
N GLU A 20 -6.76 3.60 4.35
CA GLU A 20 -8.19 3.45 4.52
C GLU A 20 -8.95 3.92 3.27
N VAL A 21 -10.10 3.30 3.01
CA VAL A 21 -11.02 3.80 1.98
C VAL A 21 -11.58 5.15 2.42
N GLY A 22 -11.62 6.12 1.50
CA GLY A 22 -12.00 7.51 1.78
C GLY A 22 -10.81 8.41 2.14
N GLN A 23 -9.61 7.85 2.31
CA GLN A 23 -8.40 8.62 2.56
C GLN A 23 -7.94 9.36 1.30
N ASP A 24 -7.47 10.61 1.48
CA ASP A 24 -6.74 11.35 0.44
C ASP A 24 -5.43 10.62 0.11
N TYR A 25 -5.18 10.44 -1.18
CA TYR A 25 -3.99 9.80 -1.70
C TYR A 25 -3.27 10.72 -2.66
N ARG A 26 -1.98 10.91 -2.42
CA ARG A 26 -1.05 11.57 -3.31
C ARG A 26 0.14 10.65 -3.56
N SER A 27 0.42 10.40 -4.85
CA SER A 27 1.62 9.66 -5.26
C SER A 27 2.88 10.48 -4.96
N ASP A 28 3.99 9.81 -4.66
CA ASP A 28 5.27 10.46 -4.32
C ASP A 28 5.82 11.34 -5.45
N ASN A 29 5.51 11.00 -6.70
CA ASN A 29 5.88 11.79 -7.89
C ASN A 29 4.89 12.93 -8.20
N GLY A 30 3.79 13.05 -7.45
CA GLY A 30 2.76 14.07 -7.65
C GLY A 30 1.81 13.83 -8.82
N ASP A 31 2.00 12.79 -9.64
CA ASP A 31 1.18 12.56 -10.84
C ASP A 31 -0.27 12.18 -10.53
N ILE A 32 -0.50 11.55 -9.37
CA ILE A 32 -1.81 11.08 -8.95
C ILE A 32 -2.18 11.78 -7.65
N HIS A 33 -3.28 12.52 -7.69
CA HIS A 33 -3.94 13.08 -6.51
C HIS A 33 -5.43 12.75 -6.56
N GLY A 34 -5.92 12.07 -5.52
CA GLY A 34 -7.27 11.54 -5.52
C GLY A 34 -7.69 10.96 -4.17
N VAL A 35 -8.81 10.24 -4.16
CA VAL A 35 -9.33 9.56 -2.96
C VAL A 35 -9.34 8.06 -3.19
N ILE A 36 -8.89 7.29 -2.21
CA ILE A 36 -8.94 5.82 -2.25
C ILE A 36 -10.40 5.37 -2.16
N ILE A 37 -10.89 4.67 -3.19
CA ILE A 37 -12.27 4.14 -3.23
C ILE A 37 -12.33 2.63 -3.02
N LYS A 38 -11.23 1.92 -3.27
CA LYS A 38 -11.05 0.49 -2.93
C LYS A 38 -9.60 0.25 -2.57
N LEU A 39 -9.37 -0.67 -1.64
CA LEU A 39 -8.04 -1.05 -1.17
C LEU A 39 -8.04 -2.54 -0.88
N TRP A 40 -6.98 -3.24 -1.28
CA TRP A 40 -6.76 -4.62 -0.87
C TRP A 40 -5.27 -4.88 -0.58
N PRO A 41 -5.01 -5.74 0.41
CA PRO A 41 -3.65 -6.13 0.74
C PRO A 41 -3.05 -7.02 -0.34
N VAL A 42 -1.76 -6.83 -0.61
CA VAL A 42 -0.94 -7.73 -1.44
C VAL A 42 0.33 -8.14 -0.68
N GLU A 43 1.12 -9.04 -1.25
CA GLU A 43 2.33 -9.59 -0.60
C GLU A 43 3.29 -8.48 -0.15
N ASN A 44 3.54 -7.50 -1.02
CA ASN A 44 4.56 -6.46 -0.81
C ASN A 44 4.00 -5.07 -0.46
N GLY A 45 2.72 -4.98 -0.06
CA GLY A 45 2.08 -3.70 0.22
C GLY A 45 0.56 -3.77 0.09
N SER A 46 0.01 -2.74 -0.56
CA SER A 46 -1.42 -2.64 -0.86
C SER A 46 -1.63 -2.17 -2.30
N GLU A 47 -2.66 -2.68 -2.95
CA GLU A 47 -3.16 -2.09 -4.19
C GLU A 47 -4.43 -1.30 -3.89
N ALA A 48 -4.59 -0.15 -4.55
CA ALA A 48 -5.73 0.72 -4.37
C ALA A 48 -6.31 1.17 -5.71
N LEU A 49 -7.62 1.37 -5.74
CA LEU A 49 -8.26 2.20 -6.75
C LEU A 49 -8.41 3.61 -6.19
N VAL A 50 -7.93 4.58 -6.94
CA VAL A 50 -7.96 6.00 -6.59
C VAL A 50 -8.82 6.71 -7.61
N ARG A 51 -9.82 7.46 -7.13
CA ARG A 51 -10.57 8.39 -7.97
C ARG A 51 -9.81 9.71 -8.01
N THR A 52 -9.29 10.09 -9.18
CA THR A 52 -8.51 11.31 -9.36
C THR A 52 -9.38 12.54 -9.11
N GLN A 53 -8.83 13.56 -8.45
CA GLN A 53 -9.54 14.83 -8.23
C GLN A 53 -9.56 15.70 -9.49
N SER A 54 -8.55 15.59 -10.35
CA SER A 54 -8.42 16.39 -11.57
C SER A 54 -9.39 15.98 -12.68
N THR A 55 -9.50 14.67 -12.94
CA THR A 55 -10.28 14.12 -14.07
C THR A 55 -11.51 13.33 -13.61
N GLY A 56 -11.56 12.92 -12.34
CA GLY A 56 -12.63 12.06 -11.83
C GLY A 56 -12.50 10.59 -12.25
N GLU A 57 -11.43 10.24 -12.96
CA GLU A 57 -11.13 8.90 -13.44
C GLU A 57 -10.68 7.98 -12.30
N VAL A 58 -10.85 6.68 -12.50
CA VAL A 58 -10.40 5.67 -11.54
C VAL A 58 -9.11 5.04 -12.03
N VAL A 59 -8.04 5.25 -11.28
CA VAL A 59 -6.71 4.69 -11.56
C VAL A 59 -6.35 3.63 -10.52
N ARG A 60 -5.66 2.58 -10.95
CA ARG A 60 -5.10 1.56 -10.05
C ARG A 60 -3.67 1.93 -9.69
N VAL A 61 -3.37 1.93 -8.39
CA VAL A 61 -2.04 2.25 -7.86
C VAL A 61 -1.54 1.13 -6.95
N PHE A 62 -0.22 0.92 -6.96
CA PHE A 62 0.46 0.05 -6.01
C PHE A 62 1.15 0.92 -4.95
N ILE A 63 0.88 0.63 -3.68
CA ILE A 63 1.44 1.34 -2.53
C ILE A 63 2.34 0.36 -1.80
N ALA A 64 3.65 0.56 -1.94
CA ALA A 64 4.64 -0.29 -1.31
C ALA A 64 4.50 -0.25 0.21
N GLY A 65 4.53 -1.43 0.84
CA GLY A 65 4.68 -1.52 2.29
C GLY A 65 6.11 -1.13 2.70
N GLU A 66 6.26 -0.64 3.93
CA GLU A 66 7.58 -0.34 4.47
C GLU A 66 8.23 -1.66 4.93
N LYS A 67 9.36 -2.02 4.32
CA LYS A 67 10.21 -3.09 4.83
C LYS A 67 10.93 -2.56 6.06
N ARG A 68 10.47 -2.92 7.25
CA ARG A 68 11.20 -2.62 8.47
C ARG A 68 12.23 -3.73 8.69
N LEU A 69 13.50 -3.42 8.49
CA LEU A 69 14.58 -4.31 8.95
C LEU A 69 14.64 -4.22 10.48
N GLU A 70 14.21 -5.26 11.18
CA GLU A 70 14.55 -5.42 12.59
C GLU A 70 16.06 -5.69 12.69
N LYS A 71 16.83 -4.66 13.07
CA LYS A 71 18.20 -4.86 13.54
C LYS A 71 18.13 -5.52 14.92
N ARG A 72 18.61 -6.75 14.99
CA ARG A 72 18.92 -7.46 16.24
C ARG A 72 20.00 -6.73 17.04
#